data_AF-A0A969H7K2-F1
#
_entry.id   AF-A0A969H7K2-F1
#
_cell.length_a   1.000
_cell.length_b   1.000
_cell.length_c   1.000
_cell.angle_alpha   90.00
_cell.angle_beta   90.00
_cell.angle_gamma   90.00
#
_symmetry.space_group_name_H-M   'P 1'
#
loop_
_entity.id
_entity.type
_entity.pdbx_description
1 polymer ?
#
loop_
_entity_poly.entity_id
_entity_poly.type
_entity_poly.pdbx_seq_one_letter_code
_entity_poly.pdbx_strand_id
1 'polypeptide(L)'
;MDVKIFRRGNHRPVKIFQDVTNGSEAAKVVAPGRYNTQIFAANNNQRLVKSGFVGLKARNLYIEYVFGSPKSNSLTIVTQTIRLPR
;
A
#
# COMPACT_ATOMS: atom_id res chain seq x y z
N MET A 1 -5.96 -5.46 8.18
CA MET A 1 -4.52 -5.34 7.85
C MET A 1 -4.12 -3.89 8.03
N ASP A 2 -2.88 -3.62 8.41
CA ASP A 2 -2.32 -2.28 8.45
C ASP A 2 -1.53 -2.02 7.18
N VAL A 3 -1.77 -0.89 6.50
CA VAL A 3 -1.02 -0.51 5.31
C VAL A 3 -0.15 0.70 5.65
N LYS A 4 1.16 0.52 5.54
CA LYS A 4 2.15 1.57 5.81
C LYS A 4 2.83 1.93 4.51
N ILE A 5 2.98 3.22 4.25
CA ILE A 5 3.82 3.68 3.14
C ILE A 5 5.00 4.47 3.67
N PHE A 6 6.12 4.32 2.98
CA PHE A 6 7.41 4.84 3.38
C PHE A 6 7.89 5.75 2.27
N ARG A 7 7.96 7.06 2.52
CA ARG A 7 8.58 7.97 1.54
C ARG A 7 10.09 7.73 1.57
N ARG A 8 10.69 7.45 0.41
CA ARG A 8 12.14 7.26 0.28
C ARG A 8 12.85 8.54 0.74
N GLY A 9 13.80 8.40 1.66
CA GLY A 9 14.51 9.52 2.29
C GLY A 9 13.95 9.93 3.66
N ASN A 10 12.75 9.47 4.05
CA ASN A 10 12.27 9.56 5.43
C ASN A 10 12.45 8.19 6.11
N HIS A 11 13.27 8.17 7.15
CA HIS A 11 13.56 6.94 7.92
C HIS A 11 12.43 6.56 8.87
N ARG A 12 11.40 7.40 9.00
CA ARG A 12 10.22 7.13 9.84
C ARG A 12 9.06 6.60 8.98
N PRO A 13 8.59 5.37 9.22
CA PRO A 13 7.39 4.84 8.60
C PRO A 13 6.20 5.76 8.91
N VAL A 14 5.42 6.16 7.90
CA VAL A 14 4.12 6.80 8.15
C VAL A 14 3.06 5.72 7.98
N LYS A 15 2.39 5.35 9.08
CA LYS A 15 1.17 4.54 8.98
C LYS A 15 0.12 5.39 8.27
N ILE A 16 -0.40 4.88 7.16
CA ILE A 16 -1.31 5.65 6.28
C ILE A 16 -2.72 5.11 6.36
N PHE A 17 -2.86 3.80 6.48
CA PHE A 17 -4.13 3.15 6.78
C PHE A 17 -3.94 2.19 7.95
N GLN A 18 -4.88 2.27 8.89
CA GLN A 18 -4.94 1.40 10.06
C GLN A 18 -6.21 0.55 9.95
N ASP A 19 -6.12 -0.71 10.35
CA ASP A 19 -7.26 -1.61 10.49
C ASP A 19 -8.12 -1.75 9.21
N VAL A 20 -7.48 -1.77 8.04
CA VAL A 20 -8.15 -2.03 6.76
C VAL A 20 -8.72 -3.46 6.78
N THR A 21 -10.02 -3.57 6.96
CA THR A 21 -10.73 -4.86 7.04
C THR A 21 -10.81 -5.54 5.68
N ASN A 22 -11.05 -6.86 5.69
CA ASN A 22 -11.23 -7.61 4.47
C ASN A 22 -12.46 -7.07 3.70
N GLY A 23 -12.33 -6.89 2.39
CA GLY A 23 -13.36 -6.30 1.53
C GLY A 23 -13.48 -4.78 1.62
N SER A 24 -12.57 -4.09 2.31
CA SER A 24 -12.59 -2.63 2.45
C SER A 24 -11.60 -1.93 1.52
N GLU A 25 -11.96 -0.71 1.11
CA GLU A 25 -11.10 0.20 0.36
C GLU A 25 -10.67 1.37 1.25
N ALA A 26 -9.43 1.83 1.07
CA ALA A 26 -8.94 3.04 1.71
C ALA A 26 -8.07 3.85 0.73
N ALA A 27 -8.25 5.17 0.73
CA ALA A 27 -7.54 6.08 -0.16
C ALA A 27 -6.94 7.27 0.61
N LYS A 28 -5.75 7.72 0.18
CA LYS A 28 -5.06 8.87 0.77
C LYS A 28 -4.27 9.61 -0.29
N VAL A 29 -4.48 10.92 -0.34
CA VAL A 29 -3.67 11.82 -1.15
C VAL A 29 -2.32 12.03 -0.48
N VAL A 30 -1.25 11.91 -1.27
CA VAL A 30 0.13 12.13 -0.83
C VAL A 30 0.83 13.11 -1.76
N ALA A 31 1.84 13.80 -1.25
CA ALA A 31 2.69 14.65 -2.08
C ALA A 31 3.39 13.82 -3.17
N PRO A 32 3.84 14.44 -4.28
CA PRO A 32 4.70 13.76 -5.22
C PRO A 32 6.00 13.26 -4.57
N GLY A 33 6.47 12.10 -5.00
CA GLY A 33 7.68 11.49 -4.47
C GLY A 33 7.79 9.99 -4.73
N ARG A 34 8.87 9.40 -4.22
CA ARG A 34 9.08 7.95 -4.27
C ARG A 34 8.64 7.34 -2.95
N TYR A 35 7.70 6.40 -3.03
CA TYR A 35 7.10 5.71 -1.90
C TYR A 35 7.44 4.24 -1.97
N ASN A 36 7.51 3.56 -0.84
CA ASN A 36 7.53 2.12 -0.73
C ASN A 36 6.30 1.72 0.06
N THR A 37 5.49 0.80 -0.46
CA THR A 37 4.28 0.33 0.22
C THR A 37 4.56 -1.03 0.86
N GLN A 38 4.09 -1.20 2.10
CA GLN A 38 4.19 -2.47 2.81
C GLN A 38 2.90 -2.72 3.59
N ILE A 39 2.52 -3.98 3.64
CA ILE A 39 1.33 -4.45 4.33
C ILE A 39 1.75 -5.23 5.54
N PHE A 40 1.08 -4.98 6.65
CA PHE A 40 1.31 -5.60 7.94
C PHE A 40 0.02 -6.25 8.44
N ALA A 41 0.15 -7.34 9.19
CA ALA A 41 -0.96 -7.86 9.97
C ALA A 41 -1.30 -6.85 11.08
N ALA A 42 -2.59 -6.58 11.27
CA ALA A 42 -3.07 -5.56 12.21
C ALA A 42 -2.77 -5.93 13.67
N ASN A 43 -2.84 -7.23 14.00
CA ASN A 43 -2.74 -7.75 15.36
C ASN A 43 -1.32 -7.75 15.94
N ASN A 44 -0.29 -7.95 15.10
CA ASN A 44 1.07 -8.18 15.59
C ASN A 44 2.15 -7.38 14.84
N ASN A 45 1.76 -6.47 13.93
CA ASN A 45 2.68 -5.72 13.08
C ASN A 45 3.66 -6.61 12.29
N GLN A 46 3.34 -7.88 12.05
CA GLN A 46 4.14 -8.74 11.18
C GLN A 46 3.98 -8.26 9.74
N ARG A 47 5.10 -8.04 9.06
CA ARG A 47 5.06 -7.66 7.64
C ARG A 47 4.59 -8.85 6.81
N LEU A 48 3.48 -8.66 6.10
CA LEU A 48 2.91 -9.65 5.20
C LEU A 48 3.53 -9.53 3.81
N VAL A 49 3.61 -8.29 3.27
CA VAL A 49 4.15 -8.07 1.92
C VAL A 49 4.92 -6.74 1.82
N LYS A 50 5.88 -6.74 0.90
CA LYS A 50 6.63 -5.56 0.44
C LYS A 50 6.39 -5.40 -1.07
N SER A 51 5.56 -4.44 -1.46
CA SER A 51 5.14 -4.24 -2.86
C SER A 51 6.17 -3.45 -3.69
N GLY A 52 7.21 -2.92 -3.04
CA GLY A 52 8.33 -2.25 -3.70
C GLY A 52 8.18 -0.74 -3.77
N PHE A 53 9.07 -0.07 -4.53
CA PHE A 53 9.05 1.38 -4.67
C PHE A 53 8.18 1.83 -5.83
N VAL A 54 7.25 2.77 -5.57
CA VAL A 54 6.45 3.48 -6.56
C VAL A 54 6.85 4.96 -6.64
N GLY A 55 7.01 5.48 -7.85
CA GLY A 55 7.16 6.91 -8.09
C GLY A 55 5.81 7.57 -8.37
N LEU A 56 5.31 8.36 -7.42
CA LEU A 56 4.06 9.11 -7.58
C LEU A 56 4.37 10.53 -8.05
N LYS A 57 3.84 10.89 -9.22
CA LYS A 57 3.84 12.25 -9.75
C LYS A 57 2.51 12.93 -9.41
N ALA A 58 2.45 14.25 -9.59
CA ALA A 58 1.18 14.95 -9.54
C ALA A 58 0.19 14.31 -10.53
N ARG A 59 -1.06 14.11 -10.09
CA ARG A 59 -2.14 13.50 -10.88
C ARG A 59 -1.92 12.01 -11.23
N ASN A 60 -1.10 11.29 -10.46
CA ASN A 60 -1.07 9.84 -10.53
C ASN A 60 -2.01 9.26 -9.46
N LEU A 61 -2.79 8.26 -9.84
CA LEU A 61 -3.49 7.36 -8.94
C LEU A 61 -2.69 6.06 -8.88
N TYR A 62 -2.35 5.61 -7.67
CA TYR A 62 -1.75 4.31 -7.43
C TYR A 62 -2.74 3.44 -6.66
N ILE A 63 -3.02 2.26 -7.18
CA ILE A 63 -3.97 1.31 -6.63
C ILE A 63 -3.21 0.03 -6.31
N GLU A 64 -3.44 -0.50 -5.11
CA GLU A 64 -2.87 -1.75 -4.65
C GLU A 64 -4.02 -2.66 -4.20
N TYR A 65 -4.27 -3.72 -4.98
CA TYR A 65 -5.25 -4.74 -4.66
C TYR A 65 -4.55 -5.91 -3.97
N VAL A 66 -5.14 -6.37 -2.86
CA VAL A 66 -4.54 -7.38 -1.99
C VAL A 66 -5.53 -8.52 -1.83
N PHE A 67 -5.16 -9.70 -2.32
CA PHE A 67 -6.01 -10.87 -2.32
C PHE A 67 -5.37 -11.97 -1.47
N GLY A 68 -6.11 -12.48 -0.48
CA GLY A 68 -5.70 -13.65 0.29
C GLY A 68 -6.43 -14.90 -0.17
N SER A 69 -5.69 -16.00 -0.34
CA SER A 69 -6.27 -17.32 -0.59
C SER A 69 -6.07 -18.21 0.63
N PRO A 70 -7.13 -18.57 1.37
CA PRO A 70 -7.01 -19.49 2.49
C PRO A 70 -6.67 -20.92 2.02
N LYS A 71 -7.06 -21.30 0.79
CA LYS A 71 -6.79 -22.62 0.22
C LYS A 71 -5.31 -22.87 -0.04
N SER A 72 -4.60 -21.84 -0.52
CA SER A 72 -3.16 -21.92 -0.84
C SER A 72 -2.28 -21.22 0.19
N ASN A 73 -2.88 -20.70 1.28
CA ASN A 73 -2.21 -19.90 2.30
C ASN A 73 -1.28 -18.81 1.70
N SER A 74 -1.78 -18.09 0.69
CA SER A 74 -0.99 -17.13 -0.08
C SER A 74 -1.64 -15.75 -0.11
N LEU A 75 -0.81 -14.71 -0.20
CA LEU A 75 -1.23 -13.34 -0.45
C LEU A 75 -0.72 -12.90 -1.82
N THR A 76 -1.62 -12.43 -2.67
CA THR A 76 -1.30 -11.88 -4.00
C THR A 76 -1.55 -10.38 -3.99
N ILE A 77 -0.64 -9.63 -4.60
CA ILE A 77 -0.79 -8.19 -4.76
C ILE A 77 -0.76 -7.84 -6.24
N VAL A 78 -1.75 -7.04 -6.65
CA VAL A 78 -1.80 -6.45 -7.99
C VAL A 78 -1.71 -4.94 -7.81
N THR A 79 -0.72 -4.33 -8.46
CA THR A 79 -0.50 -2.90 -8.40
C THR A 79 -0.77 -2.26 -9.76
N GLN A 80 -1.37 -1.07 -9.75
CA GLN A 80 -1.60 -0.29 -10.96
C GLN A 80 -1.30 1.17 -10.69
N THR A 81 -0.66 1.83 -11.66
CA THR A 81 -0.49 3.29 -11.66
C THR A 81 -1.22 3.86 -12.87
N ILE A 82 -2.14 4.79 -12.61
CA ILE A 82 -2.97 5.44 -13.62
C ILE A 82 -2.62 6.93 -13.63
N ARG A 83 -2.44 7.50 -14.81
CA ARG A 83 -2.29 8.95 -14.98
C ARG A 83 -3.67 9.56 -15.19
N LEU A 84 -4.07 10.49 -14.33
CA LEU A 84 -5.38 11.14 -14.41
C LEU A 84 -5.39 12.21 -15.52
N PRO A 85 -6.50 12.33 -16.27
CA PRO A 85 -6.68 13.34 -17.31
C PRO A 85 -6.68 14.76 -16.72
N ARG A 86 -6.51 15.75 -17.59
CA ARG A 86 -6.33 17.16 -17.23
C ARG A 86 -7.58 17.84 -16.72
#